data_AF-A0A5E3WV16-F1
#
_entry.id   AF-A0A5E3WV16-F1
#
_cell.length_a   1.000
_cell.length_b   1.000
_cell.length_c   1.000
_cell.angle_alpha   90.00
_cell.angle_beta   90.00
_cell.angle_gamma   90.00
#
_symmetry.space_group_name_H-M   'P 1'
#
loop_
_entity.id
_entity.type
_entity.pdbx_description
1 polymer ?
#
loop_
_entity_poly.entity_id
_entity_poly.type
_entity_poly.pdbx_seq_one_letter_code
_entity_poly.pdbx_strand_id
1 'polypeptide(L)'
;MVPVQLAPFRWNKQKADVCVGYLRIILLHKGDNIGPIIDILDKIDDSGTLPPIRAFPSRDALRELSWPAIFGLSLFASRSDISSFARAMQSIWLVYFLHSLRFQALGREIWGRTMRSGASFASAIYPQDDLRLGRDIAEELGPVDLVVSQLYFVWMQDRGYPGMGHGMDYDWVVNVSNLCFSVTSTLVHRLTESGQDREEFLSQVRQHSLAADKRLAFILAAVNWKTNSDLQNKIETLNIAFQITPALSGAFVQSLYIASLFGHSTVPLGRFEALPIPTRVAIRPPTEIWPELQRLCIWCGQDSTKALAAFAQASLLNVQISSSCPPPS
;
A
#
# COMPACT_ATOMS: atom_id res chain seq x y z
N MET A 1 19.91 11.97 13.92
CA MET A 1 19.07 12.15 15.12
C MET A 1 17.70 12.62 14.65
N VAL A 2 16.62 11.94 15.05
CA VAL A 2 15.26 12.27 14.58
C VAL A 2 14.50 13.00 15.69
N PRO A 3 14.15 14.28 15.52
CA PRO A 3 13.38 15.00 16.53
C PRO A 3 11.97 14.40 16.67
N VAL A 4 11.40 14.48 17.87
CA VAL A 4 10.02 14.06 18.09
C VAL A 4 9.07 14.94 17.28
N GLN A 5 8.38 14.32 16.32
CA GLN A 5 7.32 14.95 15.53
C GLN A 5 5.99 14.27 15.84
N LEU A 6 5.07 15.03 16.45
CA LEU A 6 3.72 14.57 16.72
C LEU A 6 2.83 14.91 15.52
N ALA A 7 2.34 13.90 14.82
CA ALA A 7 1.49 14.09 13.66
C ALA A 7 0.06 14.42 14.12
N PRO A 8 -0.60 15.43 13.54
CA PRO A 8 -2.03 15.60 13.74
C PRO A 8 -2.76 14.41 13.11
N PHE A 9 -3.50 13.66 13.91
CA PHE A 9 -4.37 12.60 13.42
C PHE A 9 -5.80 12.86 13.86
N ARG A 10 -6.76 12.60 12.95
CA ARG A 10 -8.19 12.69 13.27
C ARG A 10 -8.67 11.30 13.66
N TRP A 11 -8.86 11.09 14.96
CA TRP A 11 -9.52 9.90 15.46
C TRP A 11 -11.00 9.91 15.09
N ASN A 12 -11.56 8.73 14.81
CA ASN A 12 -12.98 8.56 14.63
C ASN A 12 -13.43 7.38 15.49
N LYS A 13 -14.00 7.70 16.66
CA LYS A 13 -14.41 6.70 17.64
C LYS A 13 -15.48 5.76 17.10
N GLN A 14 -16.44 6.26 16.33
CA GLN A 14 -17.46 5.42 15.70
C GLN A 14 -16.85 4.34 14.79
N LYS A 15 -15.83 4.68 13.99
CA LYS A 15 -15.11 3.69 13.15
C LYS A 15 -14.31 2.71 14.00
N ALA A 16 -13.73 3.18 15.10
CA ALA A 16 -13.01 2.33 16.03
C ALA A 16 -13.94 1.34 16.75
N ASP A 17 -15.13 1.77 17.16
CA ASP A 17 -16.12 0.90 17.81
C ASP A 17 -16.64 -0.17 16.88
N VAL A 18 -16.83 0.16 15.59
CA VAL A 18 -17.16 -0.83 14.55
C VAL A 18 -16.03 -1.87 14.41
N CYS A 19 -14.77 -1.41 14.37
CA CYS A 19 -13.61 -2.29 14.31
C CYS A 19 -13.54 -3.21 15.54
N VAL A 20 -13.70 -2.65 16.74
CA VAL A 20 -13.75 -3.39 18.02
C VAL A 20 -14.86 -4.44 17.99
N GLY A 21 -16.05 -4.10 17.46
CA GLY A 21 -17.15 -5.03 17.30
C GLY A 21 -16.76 -6.27 16.50
N TYR A 22 -16.12 -6.09 15.33
CA TYR A 22 -15.63 -7.22 14.53
C TYR A 22 -14.51 -8.00 15.23
N LEU A 23 -13.56 -7.32 15.86
CA LEU A 23 -12.47 -7.96 16.59
C LEU A 23 -12.98 -8.79 17.76
N ARG A 24 -14.02 -8.35 18.48
CA ARG A 24 -14.65 -9.13 19.55
C ARG A 24 -15.33 -10.40 19.01
N ILE A 25 -15.95 -10.33 17.83
CA ILE A 25 -16.51 -11.51 17.15
C ILE A 25 -15.40 -12.50 16.77
N ILE A 26 -14.28 -12.00 16.24
CA ILE A 26 -13.11 -12.85 15.91
C ILE A 26 -12.56 -13.50 17.18
N LEU A 27 -12.36 -12.74 18.25
CA LEU A 27 -11.89 -13.26 19.54
C LEU A 27 -12.81 -14.35 20.08
N LEU A 28 -14.13 -14.12 20.05
CA LEU A 28 -15.13 -15.06 20.56
C LEU A 28 -15.19 -16.36 19.74
N HIS A 29 -15.14 -16.28 18.42
CA HIS A 29 -15.42 -17.44 17.55
C HIS A 29 -14.19 -18.13 16.98
N LYS A 30 -13.09 -17.41 16.79
CA LYS A 30 -11.83 -17.95 16.28
C LYS A 30 -10.82 -18.23 17.41
N GLY A 31 -10.96 -17.55 18.55
CA GLY A 31 -10.08 -17.72 19.70
C GLY A 31 -8.68 -17.13 19.51
N ASP A 32 -8.47 -16.31 18.47
CA ASP A 32 -7.20 -15.64 18.24
C ASP A 32 -6.89 -14.68 19.40
N ASN A 33 -5.62 -14.63 19.83
CA ASN A 33 -5.18 -13.73 20.89
C ASN A 33 -5.09 -12.27 20.40
N ILE A 34 -6.22 -11.62 20.10
CA ILE A 34 -6.28 -10.23 19.63
C ILE A 34 -6.84 -9.27 20.68
N GLY A 35 -7.05 -9.74 21.91
CA GLY A 35 -7.49 -8.94 23.06
C GLY A 35 -6.69 -7.66 23.28
N PRO A 36 -5.34 -7.69 23.22
CA PRO A 36 -4.54 -6.47 23.40
C PRO A 36 -4.81 -5.37 22.35
N ILE A 37 -5.18 -5.74 21.11
CA ILE A 37 -5.58 -4.77 20.08
C ILE A 37 -6.90 -4.12 20.45
N ILE A 38 -7.88 -4.91 20.90
CA ILE A 38 -9.19 -4.42 21.35
C ILE A 38 -9.00 -3.44 22.52
N ASP A 39 -8.20 -3.81 23.52
CA ASP A 39 -7.96 -2.99 24.71
C ASP A 39 -7.36 -1.62 24.38
N ILE A 40 -6.47 -1.53 23.37
CA ILE A 40 -5.90 -0.25 22.93
C ILE A 40 -6.99 0.61 22.27
N LEU A 41 -7.77 0.04 21.36
CA LEU A 41 -8.81 0.76 20.63
C LEU A 41 -9.91 1.27 21.57
N ASP A 42 -10.26 0.49 22.61
CA ASP A 42 -11.24 0.88 23.62
C ASP A 42 -10.73 2.03 24.52
N LYS A 43 -9.41 2.17 24.71
CA LYS A 43 -8.80 3.24 25.51
C LYS A 43 -8.70 4.59 24.81
N ILE A 44 -8.90 4.65 23.49
CA ILE A 44 -8.88 5.91 22.75
C ILE A 44 -10.32 6.43 22.67
N ASP A 45 -10.59 7.49 23.42
CA ASP A 45 -11.90 8.14 23.50
C ASP A 45 -12.19 9.07 22.31
N ASP A 46 -13.34 9.74 22.33
CA ASP A 46 -13.76 10.70 21.29
C ASP A 46 -12.79 11.87 21.08
N SER A 47 -11.97 12.19 22.10
CA SER A 47 -10.96 13.24 21.99
C SER A 47 -9.76 12.82 21.13
N GLY A 48 -9.62 11.52 20.86
CA GLY A 48 -8.45 10.97 20.19
C GLY A 48 -7.19 11.00 21.07
N THR A 49 -7.37 11.05 22.40
CA THR A 49 -6.23 11.00 23.31
C THR A 49 -5.64 9.59 23.32
N LEU A 50 -4.37 9.48 22.90
CA LEU A 50 -3.65 8.22 22.90
C LEU A 50 -3.32 7.79 24.34
N PRO A 51 -3.51 6.49 24.68
CA PRO A 51 -3.03 5.96 25.95
C PRO A 51 -1.49 6.02 26.00
N PRO A 52 -0.89 5.92 27.21
CA PRO A 52 0.56 5.93 27.33
C PRO A 52 1.19 4.72 26.62
N ILE A 53 2.43 4.84 26.15
CA ILE A 53 3.12 3.78 25.38
C ILE A 53 3.13 2.41 26.09
N ARG A 54 3.19 2.38 27.41
CA ARG A 54 3.12 1.14 28.22
C ARG A 54 1.80 0.36 28.09
N ALA A 55 0.75 0.99 27.58
CA ALA A 55 -0.52 0.34 27.29
C ALA A 55 -0.52 -0.35 25.92
N PHE A 56 0.44 -0.04 25.05
CA PHE A 56 0.62 -0.71 23.77
C PHE A 56 1.52 -1.94 23.94
N PRO A 57 1.30 -3.02 23.18
CA PRO A 57 2.25 -4.10 23.00
C PRO A 57 3.61 -3.60 22.49
N SER A 58 4.64 -4.43 22.60
CA SER A 58 5.92 -4.18 21.92
C SER A 58 5.71 -4.13 20.39
N ARG A 59 6.69 -3.60 19.63
CA ARG A 59 6.59 -3.53 18.17
C ARG A 59 6.37 -4.92 17.56
N ASP A 60 7.17 -5.89 17.98
CA ASP A 60 7.09 -7.26 17.48
C ASP A 60 5.79 -7.94 17.88
N ALA A 61 5.36 -7.78 19.14
CA ALA A 61 4.07 -8.32 19.58
C ALA A 61 2.93 -7.68 18.79
N LEU A 62 2.92 -6.36 18.58
CA LEU A 62 1.89 -5.70 17.78
C LEU A 62 1.90 -6.20 16.33
N ARG A 63 3.08 -6.43 15.74
CA ARG A 63 3.20 -7.03 14.40
C ARG A 63 2.56 -8.41 14.39
N GLU A 64 2.92 -9.29 15.33
CA GLU A 64 2.37 -10.66 15.45
C GLU A 64 0.86 -10.67 15.67
N LEU A 65 0.33 -9.78 16.52
CA LEU A 65 -1.10 -9.66 16.82
C LEU A 65 -1.90 -9.10 15.63
N SER A 66 -1.29 -8.25 14.81
CA SER A 66 -1.94 -7.66 13.62
C SER A 66 -2.27 -8.70 12.55
N TRP A 67 -1.48 -9.76 12.42
CA TRP A 67 -1.70 -10.84 11.45
C TRP A 67 -3.07 -11.53 11.61
N PRO A 68 -3.37 -12.19 12.75
CA PRO A 68 -4.66 -12.82 12.96
C PRO A 68 -5.81 -11.82 12.97
N ALA A 69 -5.60 -10.60 13.47
CA ALA A 69 -6.62 -9.54 13.46
C ALA A 69 -7.02 -9.14 12.03
N ILE A 70 -6.06 -8.79 11.17
CA ILE A 70 -6.32 -8.37 9.78
C ILE A 70 -6.90 -9.51 8.96
N PHE A 71 -6.40 -10.74 9.11
CA PHE A 71 -6.99 -11.90 8.43
C PHE A 71 -8.39 -12.23 8.94
N GLY A 72 -8.64 -12.13 10.25
CA GLY A 72 -9.99 -12.29 10.78
C GLY A 72 -10.95 -11.25 10.21
N LEU A 73 -10.50 -9.99 10.10
CA LEU A 73 -11.28 -8.91 9.49
C LEU A 73 -11.56 -9.16 8.01
N SER A 74 -10.61 -9.72 7.26
CA SER A 74 -10.81 -10.04 5.85
C SER A 74 -11.83 -11.16 5.61
N LEU A 75 -12.12 -12.01 6.62
CA LEU A 75 -13.23 -12.97 6.52
C LEU A 75 -14.60 -12.28 6.41
N PHE A 76 -14.79 -11.12 7.05
CA PHE A 76 -16.02 -10.34 6.89
C PHE A 76 -16.13 -9.70 5.50
N ALA A 77 -15.01 -9.59 4.78
CA ALA A 77 -14.95 -9.16 3.39
C ALA A 77 -15.35 -10.27 2.40
N SER A 78 -15.67 -11.49 2.86
CA SER A 78 -16.17 -12.58 2.01
C SER A 78 -17.71 -12.67 1.95
N ARG A 79 -18.42 -11.82 2.70
CA ARG A 79 -19.89 -11.80 2.73
C ARG A 79 -20.44 -10.91 1.61
N SER A 80 -21.57 -11.30 1.02
CA SER A 80 -22.25 -10.59 -0.07
C SER A 80 -22.77 -9.18 0.27
N ASP A 81 -22.62 -8.72 1.51
CA ASP A 81 -23.02 -7.38 1.96
C ASP A 81 -21.86 -6.38 1.81
N ILE A 82 -22.02 -5.45 0.86
CA ILE A 82 -21.06 -4.38 0.59
C ILE A 82 -20.82 -3.47 1.81
N SER A 83 -21.81 -3.28 2.68
CA SER A 83 -21.66 -2.46 3.88
C SER A 83 -20.70 -3.11 4.88
N SER A 84 -20.81 -4.42 5.07
CA SER A 84 -19.89 -5.20 5.88
C SER A 84 -18.48 -5.22 5.26
N PHE A 85 -18.38 -5.36 3.94
CA PHE A 85 -17.11 -5.30 3.21
C PHE A 85 -16.39 -3.96 3.43
N ALA A 86 -17.08 -2.84 3.22
CA ALA A 86 -16.53 -1.50 3.39
C ALA A 86 -16.04 -1.26 4.82
N ARG A 87 -16.82 -1.68 5.82
CA ARG A 87 -16.44 -1.57 7.23
C ARG A 87 -15.25 -2.47 7.58
N ALA A 88 -15.15 -3.65 6.98
CA ALA A 88 -14.00 -4.54 7.14
C ALA A 88 -12.71 -3.93 6.58
N MET A 89 -12.73 -3.38 5.35
CA MET A 89 -11.57 -2.70 4.76
C MET A 89 -11.10 -1.52 5.62
N GLN A 90 -12.04 -0.75 6.16
CA GLN A 90 -11.74 0.38 7.04
C GLN A 90 -11.18 -0.08 8.40
N SER A 91 -11.64 -1.22 8.92
CA SER A 91 -11.12 -1.84 10.13
C SER A 91 -9.70 -2.39 9.94
N ILE A 92 -9.41 -2.99 8.78
CA ILE A 92 -8.06 -3.46 8.41
C ILE A 92 -7.08 -2.28 8.42
N TRP A 93 -7.46 -1.16 7.79
CA TRP A 93 -6.69 0.07 7.84
C TRP A 93 -6.41 0.50 9.29
N LEU A 94 -7.43 0.49 10.15
CA LEU A 94 -7.29 0.93 11.54
C LEU A 94 -6.34 0.05 12.35
N VAL A 95 -6.42 -1.27 12.18
CA VAL A 95 -5.51 -2.22 12.85
C VAL A 95 -4.07 -1.98 12.40
N TYR A 96 -3.82 -1.88 11.08
CA TYR A 96 -2.48 -1.51 10.58
C TYR A 96 -2.01 -0.15 11.13
N PHE A 97 -2.92 0.83 11.22
CA PHE A 97 -2.60 2.16 11.72
C PHE A 97 -2.18 2.18 13.19
N LEU A 98 -2.41 1.12 13.98
CA LEU A 98 -1.97 1.04 15.38
C LEU A 98 -0.45 1.14 15.53
N HIS A 99 0.35 0.66 14.57
CA HIS A 99 1.81 0.81 14.59
C HIS A 99 2.23 2.29 14.68
N SER A 100 1.50 3.13 13.95
CA SER A 100 1.59 4.59 13.96
C SER A 100 1.23 5.17 15.31
N LEU A 101 0.08 4.74 15.87
CA LEU A 101 -0.43 5.28 17.12
C LEU A 101 0.51 4.94 18.27
N ARG A 102 1.10 3.74 18.23
CA ARG A 102 2.17 3.33 19.15
C ARG A 102 3.37 4.28 19.03
N PHE A 103 3.87 4.55 17.82
CA PHE A 103 5.01 5.45 17.62
C PHE A 103 4.70 6.88 18.11
N GLN A 104 3.49 7.37 17.85
CA GLN A 104 3.02 8.66 18.36
C GLN A 104 2.91 8.68 19.90
N ALA A 105 2.47 7.59 20.53
CA ALA A 105 2.42 7.46 21.98
C ALA A 105 3.82 7.48 22.61
N LEU A 106 4.81 6.84 21.96
CA LEU A 106 6.21 6.93 22.35
C LEU A 106 6.72 8.39 22.25
N GLY A 107 6.43 9.07 21.14
CA GLY A 107 6.80 10.47 20.95
C GLY A 107 6.24 11.37 22.06
N ARG A 108 4.96 11.19 22.42
CA ARG A 108 4.31 11.92 23.52
C ARG A 108 4.99 11.66 24.86
N GLU A 109 5.42 10.42 25.12
CA GLU A 109 6.13 10.09 26.35
C GLU A 109 7.50 10.76 26.43
N ILE A 110 8.29 10.65 25.36
CA ILE A 110 9.62 11.29 25.27
C ILE A 110 9.48 12.80 25.47
N TRP A 111 8.57 13.42 24.71
CA TRP A 111 8.27 14.85 24.82
C TRP A 111 7.89 15.26 26.25
N GLY A 112 6.99 14.51 26.89
CA GLY A 112 6.57 14.77 28.26
C GLY A 112 7.66 14.55 29.31
N ARG A 113 8.65 13.67 29.06
CA ARG A 113 9.83 13.49 29.93
C ARG A 113 10.81 14.65 29.75
N THR A 114 11.11 15.05 28.52
CA THR A 114 11.99 16.18 28.19
C THR A 114 11.48 17.50 28.78
N MET A 115 10.17 17.74 28.71
CA MET A 115 9.56 18.93 29.31
C MET A 115 9.70 18.95 30.84
N ARG A 116 9.55 17.79 31.49
CA ARG A 116 9.69 17.68 32.95
C ARG A 116 11.14 17.87 33.42
N SER A 117 12.12 17.57 32.58
CA SER A 117 13.53 17.79 32.89
C SER A 117 14.01 19.23 32.62
N GLY A 118 13.12 20.14 32.20
CA GLY A 118 13.45 21.54 31.90
C GLY A 118 14.30 21.73 30.64
N ALA A 119 14.41 20.70 29.79
CA ALA A 119 15.17 20.78 28.55
C ALA A 119 14.31 21.39 27.42
N SER A 120 14.96 21.97 26.41
CA SER A 120 14.24 22.61 25.30
C SER A 120 13.53 21.58 24.41
N PHE A 121 12.44 21.97 23.76
CA PHE A 121 11.69 21.09 22.85
C PHE A 121 12.55 20.42 21.77
N ALA A 122 13.56 21.14 21.26
CA ALA A 122 14.48 20.64 20.25
C ALA A 122 15.35 19.46 20.73
N SER A 123 15.40 19.19 22.04
CA SER A 123 16.16 18.08 22.62
C SER A 123 15.38 16.76 22.71
N ALA A 124 14.07 16.76 22.43
CA ALA A 124 13.28 15.54 22.38
C ALA A 124 13.59 14.76 21.09
N ILE A 125 14.31 13.64 21.20
CA ILE A 125 14.81 12.84 20.08
C ILE A 125 14.36 11.39 20.28
N TYR A 126 13.90 10.76 19.19
CA TYR A 126 13.61 9.32 19.21
C TYR A 126 14.90 8.49 19.34
N PRO A 127 14.93 7.46 20.21
CA PRO A 127 15.99 6.47 20.20
C PRO A 127 16.11 5.81 18.82
N GLN A 128 17.33 5.52 18.37
CA GLN A 128 17.55 4.92 17.05
C GLN A 128 16.85 3.57 16.90
N ASP A 129 16.85 2.76 17.97
CA ASP A 129 16.23 1.43 17.97
C ASP A 129 14.69 1.48 17.89
N ASP A 130 14.09 2.63 18.19
CA ASP A 130 12.63 2.84 18.10
C ASP A 130 12.19 3.37 16.72
N LEU A 131 13.13 3.81 15.87
CA LEU A 131 12.82 4.29 14.53
C LEU A 131 12.26 3.15 13.68
N ARG A 132 11.29 3.49 12.82
CA ARG A 132 10.61 2.54 11.95
C ARG A 132 11.13 2.71 10.53
N LEU A 133 12.11 1.91 10.16
CA LEU A 133 12.73 1.97 8.83
C LEU A 133 11.74 1.55 7.74
N GLY A 134 12.04 1.87 6.49
CA GLY A 134 11.22 1.48 5.34
C GLY A 134 10.96 -0.03 5.29
N ARG A 135 11.95 -0.85 5.63
CA ARG A 135 11.79 -2.31 5.75
C ARG A 135 10.78 -2.71 6.83
N ASP A 136 10.82 -2.05 7.98
CA ASP A 136 9.97 -2.38 9.13
C ASP A 136 8.51 -2.07 8.80
N ILE A 137 8.26 -0.92 8.18
CA ILE A 137 6.92 -0.52 7.73
C ILE A 137 6.40 -1.46 6.64
N ALA A 138 7.26 -1.92 5.73
CA ALA A 138 6.85 -2.90 4.72
C ALA A 138 6.51 -4.27 5.34
N GLU A 139 7.25 -4.71 6.36
CA GLU A 139 6.93 -5.93 7.10
C GLU A 139 5.62 -5.81 7.90
N GLU A 140 5.39 -4.66 8.54
CA GLU A 140 4.12 -4.35 9.23
C GLU A 140 2.93 -4.31 8.26
N LEU A 141 3.17 -3.95 7.00
CA LEU A 141 2.18 -3.99 5.91
C LEU A 141 1.88 -5.40 5.40
N GLY A 142 2.72 -6.39 5.70
CA GLY A 142 2.61 -7.78 5.23
C GLY A 142 1.19 -8.37 5.24
N PRO A 143 0.44 -8.35 6.36
CA PRO A 143 -0.93 -8.88 6.39
C PRO A 143 -1.91 -8.11 5.50
N VAL A 144 -1.76 -6.78 5.38
CA VAL A 144 -2.57 -5.96 4.47
C VAL A 144 -2.27 -6.32 3.01
N ASP A 145 -1.00 -6.47 2.68
CA ASP A 145 -0.54 -6.83 1.34
C ASP A 145 -1.05 -8.20 0.89
N LEU A 146 -1.16 -9.16 1.80
CA LEU A 146 -1.73 -10.46 1.49
C LEU A 146 -3.24 -10.37 1.24
N VAL A 147 -3.98 -9.56 2.00
CA VAL A 147 -5.41 -9.32 1.75
C VAL A 147 -5.60 -8.62 0.40
N VAL A 148 -4.83 -7.57 0.11
CA VAL A 148 -4.86 -6.87 -1.18
C VAL A 148 -4.49 -7.82 -2.32
N SER A 149 -3.49 -8.69 -2.12
CA SER A 149 -3.09 -9.67 -3.13
C SER A 149 -4.21 -10.65 -3.44
N GLN A 150 -4.87 -11.19 -2.42
CA GLN A 150 -5.99 -12.09 -2.60
C GLN A 150 -7.14 -11.42 -3.36
N LEU A 151 -7.51 -10.19 -2.97
CA LEU A 151 -8.57 -9.44 -3.64
C LEU A 151 -8.18 -9.06 -5.07
N TYR A 152 -6.91 -8.75 -5.33
CA TYR A 152 -6.40 -8.54 -6.68
C TYR A 152 -6.57 -9.79 -7.54
N PHE A 153 -6.23 -10.98 -7.02
CA PHE A 153 -6.42 -12.22 -7.77
C PHE A 153 -7.88 -12.48 -8.10
N VAL A 154 -8.80 -12.24 -7.16
CA VAL A 154 -10.25 -12.34 -7.42
C VAL A 154 -10.68 -11.33 -8.48
N TRP A 155 -10.25 -10.07 -8.35
CA TRP A 155 -10.58 -9.02 -9.30
C TRP A 155 -10.08 -9.31 -10.71
N MET A 156 -8.87 -9.87 -10.84
CA MET A 156 -8.24 -10.21 -12.11
C MET A 156 -8.63 -11.57 -12.68
N GLN A 157 -9.57 -12.30 -12.06
CA GLN A 157 -10.08 -13.54 -12.67
C GLN A 157 -10.66 -13.24 -14.05
N ASP A 158 -10.16 -13.96 -15.05
CA ASP A 158 -10.53 -13.76 -16.45
C ASP A 158 -12.01 -14.09 -16.67
N ARG A 159 -12.70 -13.18 -17.35
CA ARG A 159 -14.09 -13.34 -17.80
C ARG A 159 -14.26 -13.06 -19.30
N GLY A 160 -13.17 -13.12 -20.07
CA GLY A 160 -13.17 -12.94 -21.52
C GLY A 160 -13.06 -11.48 -21.99
N TYR A 161 -12.59 -10.57 -21.14
CA TYR A 161 -12.40 -9.16 -21.48
C TYR A 161 -10.92 -8.75 -21.32
N PRO A 162 -10.36 -7.97 -22.25
CA PRO A 162 -9.00 -7.44 -22.11
C PRO A 162 -8.96 -6.29 -21.09
N GLY A 163 -7.90 -6.24 -20.28
CA GLY A 163 -7.62 -5.12 -19.37
C GLY A 163 -7.57 -5.53 -17.89
N MET A 164 -7.81 -4.56 -17.02
CA MET A 164 -7.92 -4.76 -15.57
C MET A 164 -9.35 -5.10 -15.20
N GLY A 165 -9.49 -6.18 -14.43
CA GLY A 165 -10.54 -6.23 -13.43
C GLY A 165 -11.92 -6.60 -13.94
N HIS A 166 -12.29 -7.87 -13.81
CA HIS A 166 -13.60 -8.38 -14.22
C HIS A 166 -14.29 -9.26 -13.17
N GLY A 167 -13.55 -9.71 -12.15
CA GLY A 167 -14.04 -10.66 -11.16
C GLY A 167 -14.71 -10.04 -9.93
N MET A 168 -14.65 -8.72 -9.75
CA MET A 168 -15.25 -8.01 -8.59
C MET A 168 -16.15 -6.86 -9.03
N ASP A 169 -17.25 -6.67 -8.31
CA ASP A 169 -18.14 -5.54 -8.51
C ASP A 169 -17.45 -4.20 -8.20
N TYR A 170 -17.89 -3.15 -8.90
CA TYR A 170 -17.34 -1.80 -8.80
C TYR A 170 -17.20 -1.30 -7.36
N ASP A 171 -18.26 -1.42 -6.54
CA ASP A 171 -18.24 -0.92 -5.17
C ASP A 171 -17.20 -1.62 -4.29
N TRP A 172 -16.90 -2.89 -4.57
CA TRP A 172 -15.89 -3.64 -3.86
C TRP A 172 -14.50 -3.11 -4.23
N VAL A 173 -14.24 -2.91 -5.53
CA VAL A 173 -13.00 -2.33 -6.04
C VAL A 173 -12.76 -0.96 -5.40
N VAL A 174 -13.78 -0.08 -5.35
CA VAL A 174 -13.69 1.24 -4.70
C VAL A 174 -13.20 1.13 -3.25
N ASN A 175 -13.72 0.17 -2.49
CA ASN A 175 -13.37 0.00 -1.08
C ASN A 175 -11.94 -0.54 -0.89
N VAL A 176 -11.48 -1.46 -1.74
CA VAL A 176 -10.07 -1.91 -1.73
C VAL A 176 -9.14 -0.79 -2.17
N SER A 177 -9.51 -0.04 -3.21
CA SER A 177 -8.76 1.12 -3.67
C SER A 177 -8.63 2.18 -2.57
N ASN A 178 -9.70 2.45 -1.80
CA ASN A 178 -9.62 3.38 -0.67
C ASN A 178 -8.61 2.91 0.39
N LEU A 179 -8.58 1.61 0.71
CA LEU A 179 -7.55 1.04 1.60
C LEU A 179 -6.15 1.23 1.03
N CYS A 180 -5.93 0.90 -0.24
CA CYS A 180 -4.64 1.07 -0.92
C CYS A 180 -4.19 2.54 -0.94
N PHE A 181 -5.11 3.47 -1.24
CA PHE A 181 -4.84 4.89 -1.16
C PHE A 181 -4.45 5.32 0.26
N SER A 182 -5.19 4.91 1.29
CA SER A 182 -4.87 5.23 2.70
C SER A 182 -3.50 4.73 3.12
N VAL A 183 -3.16 3.49 2.76
CA VAL A 183 -1.83 2.93 3.01
C VAL A 183 -0.77 3.75 2.30
N THR A 184 -0.86 3.92 0.98
CA THR A 184 0.20 4.55 0.20
C THR A 184 0.36 6.04 0.52
N SER A 185 -0.73 6.77 0.74
CA SER A 185 -0.64 8.20 1.04
C SER A 185 0.03 8.47 2.38
N THR A 186 -0.10 7.56 3.35
CA THR A 186 0.53 7.76 4.66
C THR A 186 2.02 7.46 4.67
N LEU A 187 2.59 6.83 3.63
CA LEU A 187 4.02 6.56 3.56
C LEU A 187 4.89 7.83 3.63
N VAL A 188 4.41 8.98 3.15
CA VAL A 188 5.12 10.26 3.31
C VAL A 188 5.21 10.67 4.77
N HIS A 189 4.13 10.48 5.53
CA HIS A 189 4.16 10.73 6.96
C HIS A 189 5.06 9.71 7.66
N ARG A 190 5.06 8.44 7.21
CA ARG A 190 5.94 7.40 7.77
C ARG A 190 7.42 7.65 7.54
N LEU A 191 7.80 8.35 6.48
CA LEU A 191 9.19 8.77 6.26
C LEU A 191 9.74 9.54 7.47
N THR A 192 8.92 10.36 8.14
CA THR A 192 9.36 11.09 9.34
C THR A 192 9.62 10.18 10.54
N GLU A 193 9.04 8.97 10.56
CA GLU A 193 9.20 7.97 11.62
C GLU A 193 10.45 7.12 11.43
N SER A 194 11.01 7.08 10.22
CA SER A 194 12.20 6.30 9.89
C SER A 194 13.51 7.04 10.15
N GLY A 195 13.51 8.37 10.00
CA GLY A 195 14.74 9.15 10.02
C GLY A 195 15.67 8.95 8.82
N GLN A 196 15.22 8.19 7.82
CA GLN A 196 15.96 7.94 6.58
C GLN A 196 15.73 9.09 5.60
N ASP A 197 16.62 9.21 4.61
CA ASP A 197 16.28 10.00 3.44
C ASP A 197 15.14 9.34 2.64
N ARG A 198 14.48 10.14 1.80
CA ARG A 198 13.31 9.70 1.05
C ARG A 198 13.62 8.54 0.10
N GLU A 199 14.79 8.56 -0.53
CA GLU A 199 15.16 7.57 -1.55
C GLU A 199 15.45 6.22 -0.89
N GLU A 200 16.24 6.22 0.18
CA GLU A 200 16.54 5.02 0.98
C GLU A 200 15.24 4.42 1.55
N PHE A 201 14.38 5.24 2.13
CA PHE A 201 13.11 4.80 2.70
C PHE A 201 12.23 4.11 1.66
N LEU A 202 11.98 4.77 0.52
CA LEU A 202 11.10 4.22 -0.52
C LEU A 202 11.74 3.01 -1.21
N SER A 203 13.06 2.97 -1.34
CA SER A 203 13.79 1.81 -1.85
C SER A 203 13.61 0.59 -0.95
N GLN A 204 13.72 0.75 0.38
CA GLN A 204 13.45 -0.35 1.31
C GLN A 204 11.97 -0.76 1.27
N VAL A 205 11.03 0.18 1.24
CA VAL A 205 9.60 -0.15 1.10
C VAL A 205 9.35 -0.94 -0.18
N ARG A 206 9.98 -0.55 -1.30
CA ARG A 206 9.89 -1.25 -2.59
C ARG A 206 10.42 -2.67 -2.54
N GLN A 207 11.56 -2.88 -1.88
CA GLN A 207 12.23 -4.19 -1.80
C GLN A 207 11.49 -5.18 -0.88
N HIS A 208 10.84 -4.67 0.17
CA HIS A 208 10.22 -5.49 1.21
C HIS A 208 8.69 -5.59 1.11
N SER A 209 8.02 -4.75 0.31
CA SER A 209 6.56 -4.87 0.10
C SER A 209 6.20 -6.10 -0.71
N LEU A 210 5.16 -6.82 -0.29
CA LEU A 210 4.71 -8.06 -0.95
C LEU A 210 3.71 -7.79 -2.08
N ALA A 211 3.01 -6.66 -2.05
CA ALA A 211 1.90 -6.37 -2.97
C ALA A 211 1.91 -4.95 -3.54
N ALA A 212 3.07 -4.31 -3.66
CA ALA A 212 3.17 -2.93 -4.15
C ALA A 212 2.55 -2.73 -5.54
N ASP A 213 2.79 -3.67 -6.45
CA ASP A 213 2.20 -3.75 -7.80
C ASP A 213 0.67 -3.85 -7.77
N LYS A 214 0.12 -4.66 -6.86
CA LYS A 214 -1.32 -4.89 -6.73
C LYS A 214 -2.01 -3.70 -6.09
N ARG A 215 -1.37 -3.06 -5.10
CA ARG A 215 -1.81 -1.75 -4.57
C ARG A 215 -1.83 -0.70 -5.69
N LEU A 216 -0.79 -0.65 -6.53
CA LEU A 216 -0.76 0.24 -7.69
C LEU A 216 -1.95 -0.02 -8.64
N ALA A 217 -2.27 -1.27 -8.93
CA ALA A 217 -3.42 -1.61 -9.79
C ALA A 217 -4.74 -1.04 -9.25
N PHE A 218 -5.03 -1.24 -7.96
CA PHE A 218 -6.21 -0.69 -7.32
C PHE A 218 -6.20 0.86 -7.26
N ILE A 219 -5.03 1.47 -7.05
CA ILE A 219 -4.88 2.94 -7.08
C ILE A 219 -5.18 3.47 -8.48
N LEU A 220 -4.66 2.83 -9.53
CA LEU A 220 -4.91 3.21 -10.92
C LEU A 220 -6.39 3.09 -11.27
N ALA A 221 -7.03 1.98 -10.92
CA ALA A 221 -8.46 1.75 -11.18
C ALA A 221 -9.36 2.86 -10.65
N ALA A 222 -9.01 3.41 -9.47
CA ALA A 222 -9.81 4.41 -8.78
C ALA A 222 -9.24 5.84 -8.87
N VAL A 223 -8.21 6.08 -9.67
CA VAL A 223 -7.49 7.37 -9.68
C VAL A 223 -8.40 8.55 -10.07
N ASN A 224 -9.38 8.30 -10.94
CA ASN A 224 -10.38 9.26 -11.38
C ASN A 224 -11.66 9.30 -10.52
N TRP A 225 -11.87 8.34 -9.61
CA TRP A 225 -13.09 8.24 -8.81
C TRP A 225 -13.08 9.13 -7.58
N LYS A 226 -14.22 9.62 -7.11
CA LYS A 226 -14.27 10.38 -5.85
C LYS A 226 -13.98 9.42 -4.68
N THR A 227 -12.80 9.54 -4.07
CA THR A 227 -12.40 8.73 -2.91
C THR A 227 -12.83 9.42 -1.62
N ASN A 228 -13.17 8.65 -0.58
CA ASN A 228 -13.73 9.18 0.69
C ASN A 228 -12.67 9.79 1.63
N SER A 229 -11.46 10.08 1.14
CA SER A 229 -10.36 10.58 1.96
C SER A 229 -9.99 12.00 1.55
N ASP A 230 -10.47 12.98 2.33
CA ASP A 230 -10.23 14.42 2.17
C ASP A 230 -8.73 14.81 2.25
N LEU A 231 -7.85 13.90 2.67
CA LEU A 231 -6.44 14.16 2.94
C LEU A 231 -5.48 13.76 1.81
N GLN A 232 -5.98 13.26 0.67
CA GLN A 232 -5.11 12.63 -0.32
C GLN A 232 -4.94 13.46 -1.57
N ASN A 233 -3.76 14.07 -1.70
CA ASN A 233 -3.26 14.44 -3.00
C ASN A 233 -3.06 13.13 -3.81
N LYS A 234 -4.02 12.83 -4.69
CA LYS A 234 -4.00 11.62 -5.51
C LYS A 234 -2.78 11.54 -6.40
N ILE A 235 -2.30 12.67 -6.91
CA ILE A 235 -1.11 12.74 -7.76
C ILE A 235 0.12 12.36 -6.93
N GLU A 236 0.24 12.90 -5.72
CA GLU A 236 1.33 12.53 -4.81
C GLU A 236 1.26 11.05 -4.42
N THR A 237 0.07 10.56 -4.07
CA THR A 237 -0.14 9.14 -3.71
C THR A 237 0.21 8.21 -4.87
N LEU A 238 -0.18 8.57 -6.09
CA LEU A 238 0.17 7.84 -7.31
C LEU A 238 1.68 7.86 -7.57
N ASN A 239 2.35 9.01 -7.41
CA ASN A 239 3.81 9.10 -7.56
C ASN A 239 4.55 8.24 -6.53
N ILE A 240 4.06 8.16 -5.29
CA ILE A 240 4.61 7.26 -4.28
C ILE A 240 4.37 5.81 -4.67
N ALA A 241 3.15 5.47 -5.13
CA ALA A 241 2.81 4.12 -5.59
C ALA A 241 3.78 3.68 -6.70
N PHE A 242 4.09 4.58 -7.64
CA PHE A 242 5.09 4.33 -8.67
C PHE A 242 6.50 4.11 -8.11
N GLN A 243 6.95 4.95 -7.18
CA GLN A 243 8.28 4.86 -6.56
C GLN A 243 8.48 3.54 -5.79
N ILE A 244 7.44 3.05 -5.12
CA ILE A 244 7.51 1.81 -4.33
C ILE A 244 7.22 0.53 -5.13
N THR A 245 6.89 0.65 -6.42
CA THR A 245 6.55 -0.51 -7.26
C THR A 245 7.76 -0.93 -8.11
N PRO A 246 8.13 -2.23 -8.13
CA PRO A 246 9.11 -2.78 -9.07
C PRO A 246 8.78 -2.41 -10.53
N ALA A 247 9.76 -1.99 -11.32
CA ALA A 247 9.48 -1.28 -12.57
C ALA A 247 8.80 -2.17 -13.63
N LEU A 248 9.24 -3.42 -13.77
CA LEU A 248 8.61 -4.37 -14.69
C LEU A 248 7.16 -4.67 -14.28
N SER A 249 6.93 -4.97 -13.00
CA SER A 249 5.58 -5.21 -12.47
C SER A 249 4.69 -3.96 -12.60
N GLY A 250 5.26 -2.78 -12.34
CA GLY A 250 4.57 -1.50 -12.47
C GLY A 250 4.18 -1.18 -13.90
N ALA A 251 5.08 -1.39 -14.86
CA ALA A 251 4.81 -1.19 -16.29
C ALA A 251 3.75 -2.18 -16.80
N PHE A 252 3.79 -3.43 -16.34
CA PHE A 252 2.77 -4.43 -16.66
C PHE A 252 1.39 -4.01 -16.13
N VAL A 253 1.32 -3.60 -14.86
CA VAL A 253 0.09 -3.08 -14.27
C VAL A 253 -0.37 -1.82 -15.01
N GLN A 254 0.52 -0.89 -15.34
CA GLN A 254 0.17 0.31 -16.09
C GLN A 254 -0.39 -0.01 -17.48
N SER A 255 0.17 -1.00 -18.19
CA SER A 255 -0.31 -1.37 -19.53
C SER A 255 -1.72 -1.96 -19.49
N LEU A 256 -2.04 -2.78 -18.47
CA LEU A 256 -3.40 -3.28 -18.24
C LEU A 256 -4.39 -2.14 -18.00
N TYR A 257 -3.99 -1.12 -17.22
CA TYR A 257 -4.82 0.06 -16.97
C TYR A 257 -5.06 0.86 -18.27
N ILE A 258 -4.02 1.09 -19.06
CA ILE A 258 -4.13 1.76 -20.37
C ILE A 258 -5.06 0.98 -21.31
N ALA A 259 -4.91 -0.34 -21.39
CA ALA A 259 -5.79 -1.20 -22.17
C ALA A 259 -7.25 -1.12 -21.68
N SER A 260 -7.48 -0.94 -20.39
CA SER A 260 -8.84 -0.75 -19.83
C SER A 260 -9.47 0.58 -20.24
N LEU A 261 -8.66 1.63 -20.43
CA LEU A 261 -9.15 2.95 -20.83
C LEU A 261 -9.47 3.05 -22.33
N PHE A 262 -8.68 2.36 -23.16
CA PHE A 262 -8.66 2.59 -24.60
C PHE A 262 -8.91 1.33 -25.45
N GLY A 263 -8.91 0.15 -24.85
CA GLY A 263 -8.86 -1.12 -25.57
C GLY A 263 -7.57 -1.24 -26.38
N HIS A 264 -7.67 -1.87 -27.56
CA HIS A 264 -6.58 -2.00 -28.53
C HIS A 264 -6.66 -0.97 -29.68
N SER A 265 -7.41 0.12 -29.48
CA SER A 265 -7.68 1.10 -30.54
C SER A 265 -6.72 2.30 -30.49
N THR A 266 -6.44 2.89 -31.64
CA THR A 266 -5.75 4.18 -31.72
C THR A 266 -6.58 5.28 -31.08
N VAL A 267 -5.96 6.09 -30.21
CA VAL A 267 -6.64 7.12 -29.43
C VAL A 267 -6.38 8.50 -30.05
N PRO A 268 -7.42 9.24 -30.46
CA PRO A 268 -7.24 10.62 -30.93
C PRO A 268 -6.70 11.53 -29.82
N LEU A 269 -5.82 12.47 -30.17
CA LEU A 269 -5.17 13.39 -29.21
C LEU A 269 -6.18 14.12 -28.31
N GLY A 270 -7.30 14.61 -28.88
CA GLY A 270 -8.34 15.29 -28.10
C GLY A 270 -9.01 14.40 -27.04
N ARG A 271 -9.12 13.09 -27.26
CA ARG A 271 -9.64 12.14 -26.27
C ARG A 271 -8.64 11.92 -25.13
N PHE A 272 -7.35 11.98 -25.43
CA PHE A 272 -6.28 11.93 -24.42
C PHE A 272 -6.26 13.21 -23.57
N GLU A 273 -6.35 14.39 -24.18
CA GLU A 273 -6.32 15.68 -23.48
C GLU A 273 -7.53 15.90 -22.56
N ALA A 274 -8.68 15.34 -22.94
CA ALA A 274 -9.91 15.37 -22.14
C ALA A 274 -9.85 14.53 -20.85
N LEU A 275 -8.82 13.69 -20.66
CA LEU A 275 -8.70 12.87 -19.47
C LEU A 275 -8.40 13.72 -18.22
N PRO A 276 -8.95 13.34 -17.05
CA PRO A 276 -8.60 13.96 -15.77
C PRO A 276 -7.09 13.98 -15.56
N ILE A 277 -6.56 15.05 -14.94
CA ILE A 277 -5.11 15.21 -14.69
C ILE A 277 -4.50 13.97 -14.03
N PRO A 278 -5.08 13.38 -12.96
CA PRO A 278 -4.50 12.18 -12.34
C PRO A 278 -4.40 10.99 -13.31
N THR A 279 -5.36 10.84 -14.21
CA THR A 279 -5.35 9.79 -15.24
C THR A 279 -4.24 10.05 -16.27
N ARG A 280 -4.05 11.29 -16.72
CA ARG A 280 -2.95 11.65 -17.63
C ARG A 280 -1.58 11.40 -16.99
N VAL A 281 -1.42 11.74 -15.72
CA VAL A 281 -0.21 11.43 -14.94
C VAL A 281 0.02 9.91 -14.86
N ALA A 282 -1.05 9.13 -14.71
CA ALA A 282 -0.98 7.68 -14.60
C ALA A 282 -0.56 6.96 -15.90
N ILE A 283 -0.86 7.53 -17.06
CA ILE A 283 -0.59 6.93 -18.38
C ILE A 283 0.63 7.54 -19.09
N ARG A 284 1.41 8.38 -18.40
CA ARG A 284 2.67 8.90 -18.95
C ARG A 284 3.62 7.75 -19.29
N PRO A 285 4.56 7.91 -20.25
CA PRO A 285 5.44 6.84 -20.69
C PRO A 285 6.08 6.06 -19.52
N PRO A 286 6.10 4.72 -19.56
CA PRO A 286 6.67 3.91 -18.46
C PRO A 286 8.10 4.30 -18.11
N THR A 287 8.90 4.73 -19.09
CA THR A 287 10.29 5.20 -18.91
C THR A 287 10.41 6.55 -18.22
N GLU A 288 9.34 7.36 -18.16
CA GLU A 288 9.28 8.57 -17.34
C GLU A 288 8.91 8.27 -15.88
N ILE A 289 8.16 7.18 -15.66
CA ILE A 289 7.79 6.71 -14.32
C ILE A 289 8.95 5.93 -13.69
N TRP A 290 9.51 5.00 -14.46
CA TRP A 290 10.59 4.10 -14.09
C TRP A 290 11.74 4.24 -15.11
N PRO A 291 12.66 5.20 -14.92
CA PRO A 291 13.77 5.43 -15.84
C PRO A 291 14.67 4.21 -16.09
N GLU A 292 14.75 3.31 -15.11
CA GLU A 292 15.43 2.02 -15.21
C GLU A 292 14.94 1.15 -16.38
N LEU A 293 13.69 1.29 -16.82
CA LEU A 293 13.16 0.56 -17.99
C LEU A 293 13.85 0.93 -19.31
N GLN A 294 14.49 2.10 -19.41
CA GLN A 294 15.25 2.48 -20.61
C GLN A 294 16.38 1.49 -20.92
N ARG A 295 16.85 0.78 -19.89
CA ARG A 295 17.95 -0.18 -20.00
C ARG A 295 17.49 -1.62 -20.01
N LEU A 296 16.18 -1.89 -20.00
CA LEU A 296 15.66 -3.26 -19.85
C LEU A 296 14.91 -3.70 -21.11
N CYS A 297 15.07 -4.96 -21.49
CA CYS A 297 14.20 -5.61 -22.45
C CYS A 297 12.85 -5.90 -21.79
N ILE A 298 11.76 -5.37 -22.36
CA ILE A 298 10.41 -5.50 -21.81
C ILE A 298 9.94 -6.98 -21.80
N TRP A 299 10.47 -7.83 -22.68
CA TRP A 299 10.09 -9.24 -22.80
C TRP A 299 10.74 -10.16 -21.77
N CYS A 300 12.02 -9.96 -21.48
CA CYS A 300 12.78 -10.85 -20.58
C CYS A 300 13.28 -10.17 -19.31
N GLY A 301 13.06 -8.86 -19.16
CA GLY A 301 13.49 -8.08 -17.99
C GLY A 301 15.00 -7.95 -17.82
N GLN A 302 15.80 -8.42 -18.78
CA GLN A 302 17.26 -8.32 -18.74
C GLN A 302 17.74 -6.98 -19.28
N ASP A 303 18.94 -6.56 -18.86
CA ASP A 303 19.64 -5.42 -19.47
C ASP A 303 19.61 -5.55 -21.00
N SER A 304 19.12 -4.54 -21.70
CA SER A 304 18.92 -4.53 -23.14
C SER A 304 20.22 -4.78 -23.90
N THR A 305 21.36 -4.36 -23.34
CA THR A 305 22.71 -4.66 -23.83
C THR A 305 23.10 -6.14 -23.70
N LYS A 306 22.69 -6.82 -22.62
CA LYS A 306 22.91 -8.26 -22.42
C LYS A 306 21.91 -9.11 -23.21
N ALA A 307 20.66 -8.66 -23.34
CA ALA A 307 19.64 -9.29 -24.15
C ALA A 307 20.02 -9.29 -25.64
N LEU A 308 20.58 -8.17 -26.15
CA LEU A 308 21.14 -8.07 -27.50
C LEU A 308 22.37 -8.97 -27.69
N ALA A 309 23.25 -9.08 -26.69
CA ALA A 309 24.42 -9.96 -26.74
C ALA A 309 24.04 -11.45 -26.71
N ALA A 310 23.04 -11.84 -25.92
CA ALA A 310 22.50 -13.20 -25.87
C ALA A 310 21.77 -13.55 -27.17
N PHE A 311 21.02 -12.61 -27.76
CA PHE A 311 20.43 -12.77 -29.10
C PHE A 311 21.50 -12.91 -30.18
N ALA A 312 22.57 -12.12 -30.12
CA ALA A 312 23.69 -12.20 -31.06
C ALA A 312 24.46 -13.53 -30.92
N GLN A 313 24.69 -14.02 -29.70
CA GLN A 313 25.31 -15.34 -29.47
C GLN A 313 24.41 -16.50 -29.92
N ALA A 314 23.10 -16.44 -29.69
CA ALA A 314 22.15 -17.44 -30.19
C ALA A 314 22.04 -17.41 -31.73
N SER A 315 22.16 -16.23 -32.34
CA SER A 315 22.14 -16.05 -33.81
C SER A 315 23.44 -16.51 -34.48
N LEU A 316 24.56 -16.50 -33.75
CA LEU A 316 25.85 -16.99 -34.24
C LEU A 316 26.03 -18.52 -34.09
N LEU A 317 25.23 -19.16 -33.23
CA LEU A 317 25.31 -20.60 -32.96
C LEU A 317 24.27 -21.47 -33.69
N ASN A 318 23.28 -20.89 -34.35
CA ASN A 318 22.23 -21.64 -35.07
C ASN A 318 21.95 -21.08 -36.47
N VAL A 319 22.83 -21.40 -37.43
CA VAL A 319 22.36 -21.72 -38.79
C VAL A 319 21.70 -23.09 -38.68
N GLN A 320 20.37 -23.12 -38.81
CA GLN A 320 19.45 -24.28 -38.68
C GLN A 320 19.01 -24.68 -37.26
N ILE A 321 18.03 -23.96 -36.69
CA ILE A 321 16.81 -24.62 -36.18
C ILE A 321 15.61 -23.72 -36.50
N SER A 322 14.72 -24.22 -37.35
CA SER A 322 13.37 -23.71 -37.57
C SER A 322 12.53 -23.81 -36.29
N SER A 323 11.65 -22.83 -36.08
CA SER A 323 10.54 -22.80 -35.13
C SER A 323 10.86 -22.90 -33.63
N SER A 324 10.83 -21.75 -32.95
CA SER A 324 10.29 -21.66 -31.58
C SER A 324 9.95 -20.21 -31.24
N CYS A 325 8.79 -19.78 -31.74
CA CYS A 325 7.74 -19.08 -30.97
C CYS A 325 6.65 -18.65 -31.97
N PRO A 326 5.48 -19.32 -31.99
CA PRO A 326 4.33 -18.83 -32.74
C PRO A 326 3.73 -17.61 -32.02
N PRO A 327 3.02 -16.73 -32.74
CA PRO A 327 2.30 -15.63 -32.13
C PRO A 327 1.09 -16.19 -31.34
N PRO A 328 0.68 -15.57 -30.23
CA PRO A 328 -0.62 -15.88 -29.66
C PRO A 328 -1.71 -15.24 -30.53
N SER A 329 -2.62 -16.10 -30.96
CA SER A 329 -3.97 -15.83 -31.49
C SER A 329 -4.85 -15.13 -30.47
#